data_AF-A0A2E4IE83-F1
#
_entry.id   AF-A0A2E4IE83-F1
#
_cell.length_a   1.000
_cell.length_b   1.000
_cell.length_c   1.000
_cell.angle_alpha   90.00
_cell.angle_beta   90.00
_cell.angle_gamma   90.00
#
_symmetry.space_group_name_H-M   'P 1'
#
loop_
_entity.id
_entity.type
_entity.pdbx_description
1 polymer ?
#
loop_
_entity_poly.entity_id
_entity_poly.type
_entity_poly.pdbx_seq_one_letter_code
_entity_poly.pdbx_strand_id
1 'polypeptide(L)'
;MHKFGVFIIAFLVSPALSGCLEAEDKRTVIEEPGIFAEFFDRDIPETTWYHYAGGINALDDELGTNNLTGNNIPFWTQGSYYGIGLTTFEPTMGITSNDNLYMSSYGNGPAGSTAIVQCSGLVGMSNISDYSCANVYDPISPVPNSNDPYVCVDKWT
;
A
#
# COMPACT_ATOMS: atom_id res chain seq x y z
N MET A 1 68.75 -21.70 21.58
CA MET A 1 67.45 -22.03 22.20
C MET A 1 66.49 -20.84 22.24
N HIS A 2 66.93 -19.62 22.55
CA HIS A 2 66.05 -18.42 22.57
C HIS A 2 65.37 -18.09 21.23
N LYS A 3 66.08 -18.23 20.09
CA LYS A 3 65.53 -17.91 18.76
C LYS A 3 64.35 -18.80 18.35
N PHE A 4 64.31 -20.05 18.82
CA PHE A 4 63.26 -21.00 18.49
C PHE A 4 61.95 -20.71 19.25
N GLY A 5 62.06 -20.25 20.49
CA GLY A 5 60.90 -19.84 21.30
C GLY A 5 60.19 -18.61 20.75
N VAL A 6 60.93 -17.66 20.17
CA VAL A 6 60.36 -16.44 19.55
C VAL A 6 59.47 -16.80 18.35
N PHE A 7 59.88 -17.75 17.51
CA PHE A 7 59.07 -18.20 16.37
C PHE A 7 57.78 -18.88 16.80
N ILE A 8 57.82 -19.69 17.86
CA ILE A 8 56.62 -20.36 18.39
C ILE A 8 55.65 -19.32 18.96
N ILE A 9 56.13 -18.33 19.69
CA ILE A 9 55.29 -17.25 20.24
C ILE A 9 54.67 -16.43 19.10
N ALA A 10 55.44 -16.08 18.07
CA ALA A 10 54.91 -15.37 16.91
C ALA A 10 53.82 -16.19 16.19
N PHE A 11 54.01 -17.50 16.05
CA PHE A 11 53.04 -18.39 15.42
C PHE A 11 51.74 -18.50 16.21
N LEU A 12 51.82 -18.50 17.55
CA LEU A 12 50.65 -18.57 18.44
C LEU A 12 49.86 -17.25 18.51
N VAL A 13 50.50 -16.10 18.29
CA VAL A 13 49.87 -14.77 18.39
C VAL A 13 49.30 -14.29 17.04
N SER A 14 49.86 -14.75 15.92
CA SER A 14 49.41 -14.40 14.57
C SER A 14 47.90 -14.59 14.30
N PRO A 15 47.24 -15.70 14.68
CA PRO A 15 45.80 -15.87 14.43
C PRO A 15 44.91 -14.92 15.25
N ALA A 16 45.40 -14.37 16.36
CA ALA A 16 44.64 -13.36 17.12
C ALA A 16 44.60 -11.99 16.40
N LEU A 17 45.51 -11.75 15.45
CA LEU A 17 45.54 -10.53 14.64
C LEU A 17 44.71 -10.65 13.34
N SER A 18 44.36 -11.86 12.89
CA SER A 18 43.63 -12.03 11.62
C SER A 18 42.21 -11.46 11.65
N GLY A 19 41.58 -11.39 12.82
CA GLY A 19 40.27 -10.73 12.99
C GLY A 19 40.34 -9.21 13.17
N CYS A 20 41.53 -8.63 13.39
CA CYS A 20 41.72 -7.19 13.56
C CYS A 20 42.31 -6.52 12.30
N LEU A 21 42.94 -7.31 11.43
CA LEU A 21 43.44 -6.92 10.11
C LEU A 21 42.54 -7.43 8.98
N GLU A 22 41.28 -7.73 9.27
CA GLU A 22 40.30 -8.06 8.26
C GLU A 22 40.21 -6.85 7.31
N ALA A 23 40.58 -7.06 6.05
CA ALA A 23 40.42 -6.02 5.05
C ALA A 23 38.94 -5.66 5.01
N GLU A 24 38.61 -4.39 5.26
CA GLU A 24 37.24 -3.90 5.06
C GLU A 24 36.76 -4.42 3.72
N ASP A 25 35.67 -5.21 3.75
CA ASP A 25 35.07 -5.73 2.53
C ASP A 25 34.43 -4.54 1.80
N LYS A 26 35.23 -3.89 0.94
CA LYS A 26 34.82 -2.78 0.08
C LYS A 26 34.16 -3.27 -1.20
N ARG A 27 33.78 -4.54 -1.29
CA ARG A 27 32.91 -4.99 -2.37
C ARG A 27 31.61 -4.21 -2.20
N THR A 28 31.26 -3.45 -3.24
CA THR A 28 29.91 -2.96 -3.41
C THR A 28 29.00 -4.18 -3.41
N VAL A 29 28.26 -4.40 -2.33
CA VAL A 29 27.11 -5.31 -2.36
C VAL A 29 26.16 -4.66 -3.35
N ILE A 30 26.14 -5.19 -4.56
CA ILE A 30 25.09 -4.90 -5.51
C ILE A 30 23.93 -5.71 -4.96
N GLU A 31 23.04 -5.08 -4.18
CA GLU A 31 21.74 -5.68 -3.93
C GLU A 31 21.11 -5.85 -5.30
N GLU A 32 20.89 -7.10 -5.71
CA GLU A 32 20.09 -7.34 -6.89
C GLU A 32 18.70 -6.76 -6.60
N PRO A 33 18.22 -5.84 -7.44
CA PRO A 33 16.90 -5.27 -7.25
C PRO A 33 15.89 -6.42 -7.18
N GLY A 34 15.07 -6.43 -6.11
CA GLY A 34 14.03 -7.44 -5.96
C GLY A 34 13.09 -7.46 -7.18
N ILE A 35 12.40 -8.57 -7.39
CA ILE A 35 11.58 -8.85 -8.60
C ILE A 35 10.68 -7.67 -9.03
N PHE A 36 10.04 -6.97 -8.09
CA PHE A 36 9.20 -5.81 -8.41
C PHE A 36 9.98 -4.50 -8.52
N ALA A 37 11.16 -4.40 -7.89
CA ALA A 37 12.04 -3.25 -8.08
C ALA A 37 12.60 -3.21 -9.51
N GLU A 38 12.90 -4.37 -10.09
CA GLU A 38 13.19 -4.47 -11.53
C GLU A 38 11.96 -4.15 -12.39
N PHE A 39 10.78 -4.63 -12.00
CA PHE A 39 9.56 -4.44 -12.78
C PHE A 39 9.14 -2.96 -12.88
N PHE A 40 9.42 -2.17 -11.85
CA PHE A 40 9.02 -0.76 -11.75
C PHE A 40 10.17 0.24 -11.83
N ASP A 41 11.42 -0.24 -11.88
CA ASP A 41 12.65 0.57 -11.82
C ASP A 41 12.69 1.46 -10.55
N ARG A 42 12.13 0.96 -9.44
CA ARG A 42 11.92 1.69 -8.17
C ARG A 42 11.82 0.75 -6.99
N ASP A 43 12.29 1.21 -5.83
CA ASP A 43 12.12 0.46 -4.58
C ASP A 43 10.65 0.34 -4.17
N ILE A 44 10.32 -0.79 -3.55
CA ILE A 44 8.98 -1.03 -2.98
C ILE A 44 8.85 -0.18 -1.70
N PRO A 45 7.82 0.68 -1.56
CA PRO A 45 7.60 1.42 -0.33
C PRO A 45 7.34 0.49 0.86
N GLU A 46 7.85 0.82 2.05
CA GLU A 46 7.67 0.01 3.28
C GLU A 46 6.20 -0.26 3.65
N THR A 47 5.27 0.56 3.17
CA THR A 47 3.82 0.42 3.39
C THR A 47 3.10 -0.46 2.38
N THR A 48 3.82 -1.01 1.40
CA THR A 48 3.25 -1.81 0.31
C THR A 48 3.68 -3.27 0.43
N TRP A 49 2.71 -4.19 0.38
CA TRP A 49 2.97 -5.63 0.40
C TRP A 49 2.26 -6.33 -0.75
N TYR A 50 3.00 -7.17 -1.48
CA TYR A 50 2.48 -7.97 -2.58
C TYR A 50 2.30 -9.42 -2.13
N HIS A 51 1.16 -10.02 -2.46
CA HIS A 51 0.87 -11.41 -2.08
C HIS A 51 0.14 -12.17 -3.19
N TYR A 52 0.37 -13.47 -3.26
CA TYR A 52 -0.46 -14.41 -4.03
C TYR A 52 -1.71 -14.84 -3.25
N ALA A 53 -2.55 -15.65 -3.86
CA ALA A 53 -3.68 -16.27 -3.17
C ALA A 53 -3.21 -17.03 -1.92
N GLY A 54 -3.95 -16.89 -0.82
CA GLY A 54 -3.58 -17.47 0.48
C GLY A 54 -2.60 -16.64 1.30
N GLY A 55 -2.28 -15.40 0.90
CA GLY A 55 -1.42 -14.49 1.66
C GLY A 55 0.06 -14.87 1.60
N ILE A 56 0.45 -15.65 0.59
CA ILE A 56 1.85 -16.03 0.36
C ILE A 56 2.59 -14.79 -0.17
N ASN A 57 3.72 -14.44 0.44
CA ASN A 57 4.51 -13.27 0.05
C ASN A 57 4.97 -13.41 -1.41
N ALA A 58 4.65 -12.42 -2.24
CA ALA A 58 5.03 -12.42 -3.65
C ALA A 58 6.51 -12.06 -3.88
N LEU A 59 7.22 -11.63 -2.82
CA LEU A 59 8.67 -11.39 -2.81
C LEU A 59 9.48 -12.64 -2.45
N ASP A 60 8.83 -13.78 -2.26
CA ASP A 60 9.52 -15.02 -1.97
C ASP A 60 10.18 -15.54 -3.27
N ASP A 61 11.52 -15.54 -3.31
CA ASP A 61 12.34 -15.90 -4.46
C ASP A 61 12.03 -17.31 -5.00
N GLU A 62 11.52 -18.21 -4.15
CA GLU A 62 11.17 -19.58 -4.52
C GLU A 62 9.97 -19.68 -5.48
N LEU A 63 9.11 -18.66 -5.53
CA LEU A 63 7.90 -18.68 -6.35
C LEU A 63 8.12 -18.19 -7.79
N GLY A 64 9.16 -17.38 -8.00
CA GLY A 64 9.50 -16.78 -9.29
C GLY A 64 8.40 -15.90 -9.91
N THR A 65 8.70 -15.33 -11.07
CA THR A 65 7.78 -14.45 -11.84
C THR A 65 6.80 -15.20 -12.74
N ASN A 66 6.84 -16.52 -12.75
CA ASN A 66 6.10 -17.38 -13.69
C ASN A 66 4.58 -17.20 -13.61
N ASN A 67 4.07 -16.70 -12.48
CA ASN A 67 2.64 -16.49 -12.23
C ASN A 67 2.16 -15.05 -12.49
N LEU A 68 3.07 -14.10 -12.76
CA LEU A 68 2.79 -12.69 -13.03
C LEU A 68 2.61 -12.43 -14.52
N THR A 69 1.66 -13.14 -15.15
CA THR A 69 1.38 -13.02 -16.60
C THR A 69 -0.07 -12.66 -16.88
N GLY A 70 -0.34 -12.07 -18.05
CA GLY A 70 -1.68 -11.65 -18.45
C GLY A 70 -2.31 -10.65 -17.48
N ASN A 71 -3.47 -10.99 -16.91
CA ASN A 71 -4.18 -10.13 -15.96
C ASN A 71 -3.54 -10.07 -14.57
N ASN A 72 -2.60 -10.96 -14.27
CA ASN A 72 -1.86 -10.97 -12.99
C ASN A 72 -0.57 -10.16 -13.06
N ILE A 73 -0.32 -9.45 -14.17
CA ILE A 73 0.80 -8.52 -14.27
C ILE A 73 0.58 -7.39 -13.27
N PRO A 74 1.54 -7.12 -12.37
CA PRO A 74 1.44 -6.03 -11.41
C PRO A 74 1.57 -4.69 -12.13
N PHE A 75 0.77 -3.70 -11.72
CA PHE A 75 0.83 -2.33 -12.24
C PHE A 75 1.16 -1.37 -11.10
N TRP A 76 2.18 -0.53 -11.32
CA TRP A 76 2.52 0.50 -10.35
C TRP A 76 1.34 1.47 -10.21
N THR A 77 0.85 1.62 -8.98
CA THR A 77 -0.24 2.55 -8.66
C THR A 77 0.22 3.44 -7.53
N GLN A 78 0.24 4.75 -7.79
CA GLN A 78 0.49 5.76 -6.76
C GLN A 78 -0.82 6.45 -6.41
N GLY A 79 -1.31 6.21 -5.20
CA GLY A 79 -2.49 6.88 -4.66
C GLY A 79 -2.10 8.03 -3.74
N SER A 80 -2.94 9.05 -3.69
CA SER A 80 -2.91 10.05 -2.62
C SER A 80 -4.13 9.83 -1.73
N TYR A 81 -3.93 9.85 -0.41
CA TYR A 81 -5.02 9.69 0.55
C TYR A 81 -5.53 11.07 0.97
N TYR A 82 -6.82 11.33 0.69
CA TYR A 82 -7.49 12.56 1.11
C TYR A 82 -8.73 12.21 1.93
N GLY A 83 -8.86 12.86 3.09
CA GLY A 83 -10.05 12.75 3.91
C GLY A 83 -11.17 13.61 3.32
N ILE A 84 -12.32 12.99 3.05
CA ILE A 84 -13.55 13.66 2.59
C ILE A 84 -14.36 14.30 3.74
N GLY A 85 -13.91 14.15 4.99
CA GLY A 85 -14.58 14.73 6.16
C GLY A 85 -15.87 14.03 6.60
N LEU A 86 -16.13 12.83 6.09
CA LEU A 86 -17.34 12.05 6.36
C LEU A 86 -16.99 10.65 6.86
N THR A 87 -17.83 10.11 7.73
CA THR A 87 -17.68 8.75 8.26
C THR A 87 -18.24 7.74 7.26
N THR A 88 -17.45 6.74 6.90
CA THR A 88 -17.89 5.60 6.08
C THR A 88 -17.79 4.34 6.92
N PHE A 89 -18.90 3.96 7.57
CA PHE A 89 -19.00 2.62 8.16
C PHE A 89 -19.62 1.72 7.07
N GLU A 90 -18.89 0.67 6.68
CA GLU A 90 -19.29 -0.26 5.61
C GLU A 90 -19.73 0.46 4.31
N PRO A 91 -18.85 1.24 3.66
CA PRO A 91 -19.26 2.01 2.49
C PRO A 91 -19.70 1.07 1.37
N THR A 92 -21.00 1.08 1.12
CA THR A 92 -21.48 0.78 -0.22
C THR A 92 -21.15 2.00 -1.07
N MET A 93 -20.46 1.77 -2.18
CA MET A 93 -19.97 2.83 -3.05
C MET A 93 -20.19 2.46 -4.51
N GLY A 94 -20.51 3.45 -5.33
CA GLY A 94 -20.71 3.27 -6.75
C GLY A 94 -20.42 4.56 -7.51
N ILE A 95 -20.06 4.42 -8.78
CA ILE A 95 -19.68 5.54 -9.66
C ILE A 95 -20.62 5.52 -10.86
N THR A 96 -21.15 6.70 -11.21
CA THR A 96 -21.99 6.91 -12.39
C THR A 96 -21.14 7.23 -13.62
N SER A 97 -21.72 7.18 -14.83
CA SER A 97 -21.05 7.59 -16.07
C SER A 97 -20.66 9.07 -16.10
N ASN A 98 -21.25 9.89 -15.22
CA ASN A 98 -20.93 11.30 -15.04
C ASN A 98 -19.79 11.52 -14.01
N ASP A 99 -19.07 10.46 -13.63
CA ASP A 99 -17.97 10.47 -12.66
C ASP A 99 -18.36 10.97 -11.26
N ASN A 100 -19.65 10.91 -10.92
CA ASN A 100 -20.10 11.13 -9.55
C ASN A 100 -19.93 9.84 -8.74
N LEU A 101 -19.22 9.95 -7.62
CA LEU A 101 -19.10 8.90 -6.62
C LEU A 101 -20.24 9.04 -5.61
N TYR A 102 -21.00 7.96 -5.41
CA TYR A 102 -22.00 7.86 -4.36
C TYR A 102 -21.51 6.91 -3.28
N MET A 103 -21.77 7.27 -2.02
CA MET A 103 -21.44 6.43 -0.87
C MET A 103 -22.43 6.59 0.28
N SER A 104 -22.61 5.53 1.07
CA SER A 104 -23.31 5.59 2.35
C SER A 104 -22.44 6.22 3.44
N SER A 105 -23.01 7.11 4.25
CA SER A 105 -22.31 7.76 5.36
C SER A 105 -23.15 7.82 6.64
N TYR A 106 -22.81 6.96 7.60
CA TYR A 106 -23.54 6.86 8.88
C TYR A 106 -23.35 8.10 9.75
N GLY A 107 -24.44 8.61 10.32
CA GLY A 107 -24.43 9.75 11.25
C GLY A 107 -24.39 11.13 10.62
N ASN A 108 -24.20 11.23 9.29
CA ASN A 108 -24.15 12.50 8.56
C ASN A 108 -25.49 12.88 7.89
N GLY A 109 -26.52 12.07 8.06
CA GLY A 109 -27.87 12.32 7.56
C GLY A 109 -28.75 13.08 8.56
N PRO A 110 -29.98 13.46 8.15
CA PRO A 110 -30.95 14.12 9.01
C PRO A 110 -31.18 13.34 10.32
N ALA A 111 -31.21 14.05 11.46
CA ALA A 111 -31.37 13.45 12.78
C ALA A 111 -30.33 12.35 13.14
N GLY A 112 -29.13 12.39 12.53
CA GLY A 112 -28.07 11.40 12.75
C GLY A 112 -28.33 10.07 12.04
N SER A 113 -29.25 10.03 11.06
CA SER A 113 -29.41 8.88 10.19
C SER A 113 -28.22 8.71 9.25
N THR A 114 -28.21 7.63 8.47
CA THR A 114 -27.29 7.53 7.33
C THR A 114 -27.66 8.54 6.23
N ALA A 115 -26.64 9.16 5.64
CA ALA A 115 -26.70 10.01 4.44
C ALA A 115 -26.31 9.20 3.20
N ILE A 116 -26.86 9.57 2.04
CA ILE A 116 -26.30 9.17 0.74
C ILE A 116 -25.53 10.37 0.22
N VAL A 117 -24.22 10.24 0.16
CA VAL A 117 -23.32 11.33 -0.19
C VAL A 117 -22.96 11.20 -1.66
N GLN A 118 -23.20 12.25 -2.43
CA GLN A 118 -22.70 12.40 -3.79
C GLN A 118 -21.44 13.27 -3.74
N CYS A 119 -20.33 12.74 -4.24
CA CYS A 119 -19.09 13.46 -4.49
C CYS A 119 -18.89 13.65 -5.99
N SER A 120 -18.86 14.91 -6.43
CA SER A 120 -18.57 15.31 -7.80
C SER A 120 -17.12 15.80 -7.92
N GLY A 121 -16.48 15.61 -9.08
CA GLY A 121 -15.12 16.10 -9.34
C GLY A 121 -13.98 15.34 -8.63
N LEU A 122 -14.30 14.22 -7.95
CA LEU A 122 -13.32 13.41 -7.23
C LEU A 122 -12.48 12.53 -8.17
N VAL A 123 -13.08 12.03 -9.26
CA VAL A 123 -12.39 11.26 -10.29
C VAL A 123 -11.49 12.20 -11.10
N GLY A 124 -10.18 11.95 -11.09
CA GLY A 124 -9.21 12.77 -11.83
C GLY A 124 -8.89 14.13 -11.19
N MET A 125 -9.26 14.33 -9.92
CA MET A 125 -8.95 15.54 -9.16
C MET A 125 -7.44 15.86 -9.16
N SER A 126 -7.11 17.15 -9.33
CA SER A 126 -5.73 17.66 -9.24
C SER A 126 -5.52 18.57 -8.03
N ASN A 127 -6.59 19.19 -7.53
CA ASN A 127 -6.60 20.06 -6.37
C ASN A 127 -7.78 19.74 -5.46
N ILE A 128 -7.60 19.86 -4.14
CA ILE A 128 -8.63 19.56 -3.13
C ILE A 128 -9.90 20.41 -3.27
N SER A 129 -9.82 21.55 -3.97
CA SER A 129 -10.98 22.39 -4.30
C SER A 129 -11.85 21.85 -5.44
N ASP A 130 -11.36 20.85 -6.18
CA ASP A 130 -12.02 20.39 -7.41
C ASP A 130 -13.18 19.43 -7.11
N TYR A 131 -13.24 18.88 -5.89
CA TYR A 131 -14.31 17.99 -5.48
C TYR A 131 -15.25 18.63 -4.45
N SER A 132 -16.50 18.20 -4.48
CA SER A 132 -17.51 18.57 -3.49
C SER A 132 -18.38 17.36 -3.17
N CYS A 133 -18.54 17.09 -1.87
CA CYS A 133 -19.36 16.01 -1.33
C CYS A 133 -20.54 16.60 -0.56
N ALA A 134 -21.75 16.16 -0.88
CA ALA A 134 -22.97 16.59 -0.20
C ALA A 134 -23.94 15.43 -0.01
N ASN A 135 -24.70 15.45 1.09
CA ASN A 135 -25.82 14.55 1.26
C ASN A 135 -26.91 14.91 0.24
N VAL A 136 -27.28 13.94 -0.60
CA VAL A 136 -28.37 14.04 -1.58
C VAL A 136 -29.58 13.23 -1.18
N TYR A 137 -29.51 12.53 -0.03
CA TYR A 137 -30.64 11.81 0.53
C TYR A 137 -31.54 12.74 1.35
N ASP A 138 -32.75 12.97 0.84
CA ASP A 138 -33.77 13.80 1.49
C ASP A 138 -35.07 13.00 1.69
N PRO A 139 -35.11 12.09 2.70
CA PRO A 139 -36.31 11.34 2.99
C PRO A 139 -37.35 12.21 3.69
N ILE A 140 -38.63 12.07 3.31
CA ILE A 140 -39.77 12.76 3.94
C ILE A 140 -39.82 12.49 5.46
N SER A 141 -39.42 11.30 5.90
CA SER A 141 -39.30 10.92 7.31
C SER A 141 -38.02 10.11 7.52
N PRO A 142 -36.90 10.74 7.96
CA PRO A 142 -35.67 10.01 8.25
C PRO A 142 -35.90 9.05 9.43
N VAL A 143 -35.29 7.86 9.37
CA VAL A 143 -35.23 6.93 10.50
C VAL A 143 -33.98 7.30 11.32
N PRO A 144 -34.14 7.88 12.53
CA PRO A 144 -33.00 8.31 13.33
C PRO A 144 -32.07 7.15 13.65
N ASN A 145 -30.76 7.38 13.57
CA ASN A 145 -29.70 6.40 13.83
C ASN A 145 -29.75 5.12 12.97
N SER A 146 -30.46 5.12 11.83
CA SER A 146 -30.40 3.99 10.90
C SER A 146 -28.99 3.83 10.35
N ASN A 147 -28.45 2.61 10.43
CA ASN A 147 -27.12 2.20 9.96
C ASN A 147 -27.14 1.46 8.60
N ASP A 148 -28.32 1.15 8.06
CA ASP A 148 -28.46 0.23 6.91
C ASP A 148 -29.05 0.90 5.66
N PRO A 149 -28.27 1.64 4.86
CA PRO A 149 -28.61 1.77 3.45
C PRO A 149 -27.51 1.21 2.56
N TYR A 150 -27.86 0.14 1.84
CA TYR A 150 -27.11 -0.30 0.68
C TYR A 150 -27.37 0.67 -0.47
N VAL A 151 -26.34 1.36 -0.94
CA VAL A 151 -26.42 2.17 -2.16
C VAL A 151 -26.20 1.27 -3.38
N CYS A 152 -27.18 1.23 -4.27
CA CYS A 152 -27.03 0.66 -5.61
C CYS A 152 -27.04 1.82 -6.60
N VAL A 153 -25.91 2.02 -7.26
CA VAL A 153 -25.75 3.10 -8.25
C VAL A 153 -25.92 2.49 -9.63
N ASP A 154 -26.86 3.02 -10.40
CA ASP A 154 -26.94 2.70 -11.81
C ASP A 154 -25.78 3.40 -12.53
N LYS A 155 -25.01 2.64 -13.32
CA LYS A 155 -23.87 3.18 -14.04
C LYS A 155 -24.28 4.17 -15.14
N TRP A 156 -25.52 4.10 -15.63
CA TRP A 156 -25.96 4.84 -16.81
C TRP A 156 -26.68 6.17 -16.51
N THR A 157 -26.85 6.53 -15.25
CA THR A 157 -27.52 7.76 -14.78
C THR A 157 -26.69 8.41 -13.70
#